data_AF-A0AAN8KLJ9-F1
#
_entry.id   AF-A0AAN8KLJ9-F1
#
_cell.length_a   1.000
_cell.length_b   1.000
_cell.length_c   1.000
_cell.angle_alpha   90.00
_cell.angle_beta   90.00
_cell.angle_gamma   90.00
#
_symmetry.space_group_name_H-M   'P 1'
#
loop_
_entity.id
_entity.type
_entity.pdbx_description
1 polymer ?
#
loop_
_entity_poly.entity_id
_entity_poly.type
_entity_poly.pdbx_seq_one_letter_code
_entity_poly.pdbx_strand_id
1 'polypeptide(L)'
;MKMSIRISASSIGVLLGLLTITEGMSLGDLGSDLRCRCIQMERRRIGKLIDKVEMFPPSSHCKDTEIIATLKGSSKEICLDVSALWVKKVIEQMLAKYKIKKDLKTLSKPTV
;
A
#
# COMPACT_ATOMS: atom_id res chain seq x y z
N MET A 1 -33.19 -27.03 -12.47
CA MET A 1 -32.94 -27.78 -11.21
C MET A 1 -33.41 -26.91 -10.06
N LYS A 2 -34.53 -27.25 -9.43
CA LYS A 2 -35.09 -26.49 -8.30
C LYS A 2 -34.71 -27.22 -7.02
N MET A 3 -33.61 -26.78 -6.41
CA MET A 3 -33.05 -27.43 -5.22
C MET A 3 -33.89 -27.02 -4.01
N SER A 4 -34.89 -27.83 -3.68
CA SER A 4 -35.65 -27.71 -2.44
C SER A 4 -34.76 -28.14 -1.27
N ILE A 5 -33.90 -27.22 -0.81
CA ILE A 5 -33.06 -27.40 0.36
C ILE A 5 -33.93 -27.19 1.60
N ARG A 6 -34.19 -28.28 2.34
CA ARG A 6 -34.88 -28.24 3.64
C ARG A 6 -33.86 -27.87 4.70
N ILE A 7 -33.83 -26.61 5.09
CA ILE A 7 -32.87 -26.11 6.08
C ILE A 7 -33.44 -26.33 7.48
N SER A 8 -32.83 -27.21 8.26
CA SER A 8 -33.15 -27.35 9.68
C SER A 8 -32.60 -26.13 10.44
N ALA A 9 -33.31 -25.65 11.47
CA ALA A 9 -32.92 -24.46 12.24
C ALA A 9 -31.50 -24.56 12.83
N SER A 10 -31.01 -25.79 13.06
CA SER A 10 -29.65 -26.06 13.51
C SER A 10 -28.58 -25.82 12.42
N SER A 11 -28.89 -26.08 11.15
CA SER A 11 -27.96 -25.85 10.02
C SER A 11 -27.86 -24.38 9.59
N ILE A 12 -28.89 -23.55 9.87
CA ILE A 12 -28.87 -22.11 9.57
C ILE A 12 -27.79 -21.40 10.41
N GLY A 13 -27.66 -21.77 11.70
CA GLY A 13 -26.68 -21.17 12.60
C GLY A 13 -25.22 -21.42 12.17
N VAL A 14 -24.93 -22.61 11.65
CA VAL A 14 -23.58 -22.97 11.16
C VAL A 14 -23.24 -22.20 9.88
N LEU A 15 -24.21 -22.02 8.97
CA LEU A 15 -24.00 -21.31 7.70
C LEU A 15 -23.80 -19.80 7.89
N LEU A 16 -24.50 -19.17 8.85
CA LEU A 16 -24.33 -17.74 9.15
C LEU A 16 -23.00 -17.44 9.86
N GLY A 17 -22.44 -18.38 10.62
CA GLY A 17 -21.11 -18.22 11.25
C GLY A 17 -19.94 -18.27 10.26
N LEU A 18 -20.10 -18.94 9.12
CA LEU A 18 -19.05 -19.07 8.10
C LEU A 18 -18.92 -17.83 7.20
N LEU A 19 -20.01 -17.06 7.02
CA LEU A 19 -20.03 -15.91 6.10
C LEU A 19 -19.45 -14.62 6.71
N THR A 20 -19.21 -14.57 8.02
CA THR A 20 -18.65 -13.38 8.69
C THR A 20 -17.12 -13.30 8.63
N ILE A 21 -16.44 -14.32 8.08
CA ILE A 21 -14.99 -14.33 7.88
C ILE A 21 -14.66 -14.06 6.39
N THR A 22 -15.25 -13.04 5.80
CA THR A 22 -14.84 -12.55 4.46
C THR A 22 -14.56 -11.06 4.49
N GLU A 23 -13.78 -10.61 5.46
CA GLU A 23 -13.14 -9.30 5.45
C GLU A 23 -11.64 -9.49 5.24
N GLY A 24 -11.22 -9.42 3.97
CA GLY A 24 -9.88 -8.98 3.58
C GLY A 24 -8.67 -9.82 3.99
N MET A 25 -8.46 -10.97 3.35
CA MET A 25 -7.11 -11.54 3.24
C MET A 25 -6.72 -11.57 1.77
N SER A 26 -6.14 -10.46 1.32
CA SER A 26 -5.38 -10.46 0.08
C SER A 26 -4.19 -11.40 0.28
N LEU A 27 -4.10 -12.42 -0.57
CA LEU A 27 -2.98 -13.35 -0.71
C LEU A 27 -1.71 -12.55 -1.05
N GLY A 28 -1.10 -11.97 -0.03
CA GLY A 28 0.21 -11.34 -0.08
C GLY A 28 1.25 -12.39 0.28
N ASP A 29 1.73 -13.06 -0.75
CA ASP A 29 3.07 -13.64 -0.88
C ASP A 29 3.69 -14.29 0.37
N LEU A 30 3.69 -15.62 0.38
CA LEU A 30 4.42 -16.48 1.30
C LEU A 30 5.93 -16.27 1.14
N GLY A 31 6.47 -15.23 1.76
CA GLY A 31 7.88 -14.89 1.63
C GLY A 31 8.30 -13.83 2.62
N SER A 32 7.97 -14.00 3.91
CA SER A 32 8.47 -13.15 4.98
C SER A 32 9.99 -13.29 5.10
N ASP A 33 10.73 -12.54 4.28
CA ASP A 33 12.12 -12.19 4.54
C ASP A 33 12.10 -11.41 5.86
N LEU A 34 12.64 -12.01 6.92
CA LEU A 34 12.28 -11.80 8.33
C LEU A 34 12.53 -10.37 8.88
N ARG A 35 12.86 -9.40 8.04
CA ARG A 35 13.25 -8.02 8.40
C ARG A 35 12.86 -6.94 7.39
N CYS A 36 12.14 -7.27 6.31
CA CYS A 36 11.60 -6.23 5.43
C CYS A 36 10.61 -5.34 6.21
N ARG A 37 10.58 -4.04 5.92
CA ARG A 37 9.65 -3.10 6.56
C ARG A 37 8.20 -3.34 6.11
N CYS A 38 8.05 -3.86 4.90
CA CYS A 38 6.80 -4.11 4.23
C CYS A 38 6.43 -5.59 4.29
N ILE A 39 5.35 -5.87 5.01
CA ILE A 39 4.74 -7.21 5.06
C ILE A 39 3.61 -7.30 4.02
N GLN A 40 2.93 -6.19 3.74
CA GLN A 40 1.81 -6.12 2.81
C GLN A 40 1.94 -4.92 1.88
N MET A 41 1.72 -5.16 0.58
CA MET A 41 1.77 -4.13 -0.45
C MET A 41 0.37 -3.60 -0.76
N GLU A 42 0.23 -2.28 -0.77
CA GLU A 42 -0.99 -1.58 -1.17
C GLU A 42 -0.99 -1.34 -2.68
N ARG A 43 -2.02 -1.90 -3.33
CA ARG A 43 -2.24 -1.82 -4.78
C ARG A 43 -3.38 -0.87 -5.14
N ARG A 44 -4.24 -0.51 -4.18
CA ARG A 44 -5.38 0.39 -4.38
C ARG A 44 -4.90 1.76 -4.84
N ARG A 45 -5.62 2.34 -5.80
CA ARG A 45 -5.27 3.65 -6.36
C ARG A 45 -5.55 4.78 -5.35
N ILE A 46 -4.56 5.12 -4.55
CA ILE A 46 -4.65 6.16 -3.50
C ILE A 46 -3.63 7.28 -3.67
N GLY A 47 -3.03 7.43 -4.85
CA GLY A 47 -1.98 8.41 -5.12
C GLY A 47 -2.30 9.87 -4.76
N LYS A 48 -3.57 10.27 -4.79
CA LYS A 48 -4.02 11.63 -4.37
C LYS A 48 -3.93 11.86 -2.86
N LEU A 49 -3.96 10.79 -2.08
CA LEU A 49 -3.91 10.80 -0.63
C LEU A 49 -2.47 10.69 -0.10
N ILE A 50 -1.46 10.57 -0.97
CA ILE A 50 -0.07 10.44 -0.55
C ILE A 50 0.53 11.81 -0.29
N ASP A 51 1.09 11.99 0.89
CA ASP A 51 1.77 13.22 1.32
C ASP A 51 3.29 13.13 1.13
N LYS A 52 3.88 12.03 1.61
CA LYS A 52 5.31 11.75 1.54
C LYS A 52 5.56 10.36 0.97
N VAL A 53 6.67 10.19 0.26
CA VAL A 53 7.17 8.90 -0.22
C VAL A 53 8.62 8.75 0.18
N GLU A 54 8.97 7.58 0.72
CA GLU A 54 10.31 7.18 1.10
C GLU A 54 10.66 5.88 0.38
N MET A 55 11.84 5.87 -0.26
CA MET A 55 12.37 4.70 -0.95
C MET A 55 13.47 4.08 -0.10
N PHE A 56 13.34 2.79 0.17
CA PHE A 56 14.32 1.98 0.88
C PHE A 56 14.92 0.98 -0.12
N PRO A 57 16.21 1.14 -0.47
CA PRO A 57 16.86 0.23 -1.40
C PRO A 57 17.04 -1.17 -0.79
N PRO A 58 17.33 -2.19 -1.61
CA PRO A 58 17.69 -3.51 -1.14
C PRO A 58 18.83 -3.45 -0.12
N SER A 59 18.70 -4.23 0.94
CA SER A 59 19.68 -4.37 2.01
C SER A 59 20.08 -5.84 2.20
N SER A 60 21.07 -6.11 3.05
CA SER A 60 21.47 -7.48 3.41
C SER A 60 20.34 -8.33 4.00
N HIS A 61 19.28 -7.69 4.48
CA HIS A 61 18.15 -8.32 5.17
C HIS A 61 16.80 -8.15 4.46
N CYS A 62 16.80 -7.46 3.31
CA CYS A 62 15.61 -7.31 2.47
C CYS A 62 16.09 -7.13 1.03
N LYS A 63 15.86 -8.14 0.18
CA LYS A 63 16.36 -8.12 -1.21
C LYS A 63 15.58 -7.16 -2.13
N ASP A 64 14.38 -6.78 -1.70
CA ASP A 64 13.49 -5.96 -2.50
C ASP A 64 13.67 -4.47 -2.19
N THR A 65 13.37 -3.63 -3.18
CA THR A 65 13.25 -2.19 -2.96
C THR A 65 11.87 -1.91 -2.38
N GLU A 66 11.83 -1.33 -1.18
CA GLU A 66 10.57 -1.01 -0.52
C GLU A 66 10.23 0.47 -0.72
N ILE A 67 8.96 0.76 -0.99
CA ILE A 67 8.48 2.13 -1.13
C ILE A 67 7.38 2.34 -0.10
N ILE A 68 7.64 3.19 0.87
CA ILE A 68 6.70 3.49 1.95
C ILE A 68 6.17 4.91 1.75
N ALA A 69 4.85 5.04 1.77
CA ALA A 69 4.18 6.32 1.64
C ALA A 69 3.41 6.66 2.91
N THR A 70 3.43 7.94 3.28
CA THR A 70 2.62 8.50 4.36
C THR A 70 1.37 9.14 3.76
N LEU A 71 0.19 8.80 4.31
CA LEU A 71 -1.06 9.37 3.85
C LEU A 71 -1.28 10.79 4.38
N LYS A 72 -2.00 11.62 3.63
CA LYS A 72 -2.32 12.99 4.01
C LYS A 72 -3.37 13.00 5.11
N GLY A 73 -3.13 13.80 6.15
CA GLY A 73 -4.07 13.95 7.27
C GLY A 73 -4.03 12.79 8.27
N SER A 74 -3.13 11.81 8.08
CA SER A 74 -2.90 10.73 9.03
C SER A 74 -1.42 10.35 9.03
N SER A 75 -0.83 10.00 10.15
CA SER A 75 0.53 9.43 10.18
C SER A 75 0.58 7.96 9.76
N LYS A 76 -0.42 7.49 8.98
CA LYS A 76 -0.49 6.11 8.52
C LYS A 76 0.50 5.90 7.38
N GLU A 77 1.38 4.93 7.58
CA GLU A 77 2.33 4.45 6.59
C GLU A 77 1.76 3.25 5.84
N ILE A 78 2.01 3.21 4.54
CA ILE A 78 1.58 2.15 3.65
C ILE A 78 2.72 1.80 2.69
N CYS A 79 2.89 0.51 2.41
CA CYS A 79 3.85 0.08 1.41
C CYS A 79 3.20 0.08 0.03
N LEU A 80 3.90 0.58 -0.98
CA LEU A 80 3.39 0.70 -2.35
C LEU A 80 3.97 -0.39 -3.25
N ASP A 81 3.10 -1.02 -4.04
CA ASP A 81 3.54 -1.99 -5.05
C ASP A 81 4.06 -1.27 -6.31
N VAL A 82 5.37 -1.34 -6.56
CA VAL A 82 6.02 -0.79 -7.77
C VAL A 82 5.52 -1.40 -9.09
N SER A 83 4.87 -2.56 -9.03
CA SER A 83 4.24 -3.20 -10.20
C SER A 83 3.02 -2.42 -10.69
N ALA A 84 2.39 -1.62 -9.83
CA ALA A 84 1.24 -0.81 -10.21
C ALA A 84 1.67 0.48 -10.94
N LEU A 85 1.14 0.68 -12.16
CA LEU A 85 1.48 1.85 -12.99
C LEU A 85 1.21 3.20 -12.32
N TRP A 86 0.22 3.27 -11.43
CA TRP A 86 -0.09 4.52 -10.72
C TRP A 86 0.96 4.89 -9.68
N VAL A 87 1.64 3.91 -9.08
CA VAL A 87 2.73 4.13 -8.10
C VAL A 87 3.91 4.80 -8.79
N LYS A 88 4.30 4.31 -9.97
CA LYS A 88 5.36 4.92 -10.80
C LYS A 88 5.06 6.40 -11.10
N LYS A 89 3.82 6.70 -11.51
CA LYS A 89 3.37 8.08 -11.77
C LYS A 89 3.46 8.98 -10.53
N VAL A 90 3.10 8.47 -9.35
CA VAL A 90 3.21 9.24 -8.10
C VAL A 90 4.67 9.56 -7.79
N ILE A 91 5.56 8.56 -7.92
CA ILE A 91 6.99 8.75 -7.66
C ILE A 91 7.58 9.82 -8.59
N GLU A 92 7.29 9.73 -9.89
CA GLU A 92 7.71 10.72 -10.89
C GLU A 92 7.23 12.13 -10.54
N GLN A 93 5.95 12.27 -10.15
CA GLN A 93 5.38 13.55 -9.73
C GLN A 93 6.06 14.11 -8.47
N MET A 94 6.37 13.26 -7.50
CA MET A 94 7.06 13.67 -6.27
C MET A 94 8.50 14.13 -6.55
N LEU A 95 9.22 13.41 -7.41
CA LEU A 95 10.58 13.79 -7.84
C LEU A 95 10.59 15.13 -8.58
N ALA A 96 9.63 15.35 -9.50
CA ALA A 96 9.48 16.61 -10.21
C ALA A 96 9.19 17.77 -9.24
N LYS A 97 8.28 17.57 -8.29
CA LYS A 97 7.97 18.56 -7.24
C LYS A 97 9.18 18.88 -6.37
N TYR A 98 9.97 17.87 -6.00
CA TYR A 98 11.20 18.07 -5.22
C TYR A 98 12.22 18.91 -5.98
N LYS A 99 12.42 18.63 -7.28
CA LYS A 99 13.31 19.41 -8.15
C LYS A 99 12.88 20.88 -8.21
N ILE A 100 11.61 21.15 -8.52
CA ILE A 100 11.06 22.52 -8.55
C ILE A 100 11.24 23.22 -7.21
N LYS A 101 10.94 22.54 -6.09
CA LYS A 101 11.15 23.11 -4.74
C LYS A 101 12.62 23.40 -4.45
N LYS A 102 13.54 22.56 -4.92
CA LYS A 102 14.98 22.75 -4.77
C LYS A 102 15.44 23.96 -5.59
N ASP A 103 15.00 24.06 -6.84
CA ASP A 103 15.33 25.19 -7.72
C ASP A 103 14.77 26.50 -7.16
N LEU A 104 13.53 26.50 -6.66
CA LEU A 104 12.93 27.66 -6.00
C LEU A 104 13.71 28.08 -4.74
N LYS A 105 14.18 27.11 -3.94
CA LYS A 105 15.02 27.39 -2.76
C LYS A 105 16.38 27.97 -3.14
N THR A 106 16.95 27.54 -4.26
CA THR A 106 18.20 28.11 -4.80
C THR A 106 17.98 29.55 -5.24
N LEU A 107 16.88 29.84 -5.93
CA LEU A 107 16.53 31.18 -6.40
C LEU A 107 16.15 32.14 -5.26
N SER A 108 15.60 31.62 -4.16
CA SER A 108 15.28 32.43 -2.97
C SER A 108 16.45 32.65 -2.03
N LYS A 109 17.63 32.08 -2.31
CA LYS A 109 18.80 32.25 -1.45
C LYS A 109 19.40 33.63 -1.75
N PRO A 110 19.44 34.57 -0.79
CA PRO A 110 20.09 35.85 -1.03
C PRO A 110 21.55 35.58 -1.38
N THR A 111 21.92 35.99 -2.59
CA THR A 111 23.33 36.06 -2.99
C THR A 111 23.91 37.23 -2.20
N VAL A 112 24.73 36.92 -1.20
CA VAL A 112 25.57 37.92 -0.52
C VAL A 112 26.67 38.33 -1.48
#